data_AF-A0A3M1MGS0-F1
#
_entry.id   AF-A0A3M1MGS0-F1
#
_cell.length_a   1.000
_cell.length_b   1.000
_cell.length_c   1.000
_cell.angle_alpha   90.00
_cell.angle_beta   90.00
_cell.angle_gamma   90.00
#
_symmetry.space_group_name_H-M   'P 1'
#
loop_
_entity.id
_entity.type
_entity.pdbx_description
1 polymer ?
#
loop_
_entity_poly.entity_id
_entity_poly.type
_entity_poly.pdbx_seq_one_letter_code
_entity_poly.pdbx_strand_id
1 'polypeptide(L)'
;MCGITGILNLSPAAPPDEGTLRQMLAMLRHRGPDEFGLYLDAQAGLGSARLSIIDLSGGQQPIGNEDESLWIVFNGEIFNYIELRPDLERRGHRFRTRSDTEVILHLYEEYGPDCLQHLNGQFAIAIWDNRK
;
A
#
# COMPACT_ATOMS: atom_id res chain seq x y z
N MET A 1 11.08 -9.12 -4.85
CA MET A 1 9.75 -8.68 -5.31
C MET A 1 8.72 -9.17 -4.31
N CYS A 2 8.06 -8.27 -3.58
CA CYS A 2 7.06 -8.55 -2.55
C CYS A 2 5.87 -9.39 -3.06
N GLY A 3 4.93 -9.74 -2.19
CA GLY A 3 3.62 -10.28 -2.53
C GLY A 3 2.52 -9.38 -1.95
N ILE A 4 1.44 -9.18 -2.71
CA ILE A 4 0.26 -8.45 -2.23
C ILE A 4 -0.98 -9.34 -2.37
N THR A 5 -1.93 -9.16 -1.47
CA THR A 5 -3.23 -9.85 -1.47
C THR A 5 -4.30 -8.92 -0.94
N GLY A 6 -5.56 -9.17 -1.29
CA GLY A 6 -6.68 -8.42 -0.72
C GLY A 6 -8.02 -9.09 -0.92
N ILE A 7 -8.99 -8.70 -0.10
CA ILE A 7 -10.39 -9.08 -0.16
C ILE A 7 -11.22 -7.79 -0.13
N LEU A 8 -12.18 -7.68 -1.04
CA LEU A 8 -13.19 -6.60 -1.05
C LEU A 8 -14.57 -7.23 -1.02
N ASN A 9 -15.34 -6.94 0.01
CA ASN A 9 -16.73 -7.36 0.11
C ASN A 9 -17.63 -6.34 -0.58
N LEU A 10 -18.16 -6.70 -1.75
CA LEU A 10 -19.07 -5.84 -2.52
C LEU A 10 -20.45 -5.68 -1.86
N SER A 11 -20.78 -6.57 -0.92
CA SER A 11 -21.96 -6.49 -0.07
C SER A 11 -21.53 -6.70 1.38
N PRO A 12 -21.68 -5.69 2.27
CA PRO A 12 -21.12 -5.72 3.61
C PRO A 12 -22.00 -6.53 4.58
N ALA A 13 -22.17 -7.83 4.30
CA ALA A 13 -22.84 -8.74 5.23
C ALA A 13 -21.95 -9.08 6.44
N ALA A 14 -20.63 -9.10 6.23
CA ALA A 14 -19.62 -9.28 7.27
C ALA A 14 -18.27 -8.69 6.80
N PRO A 15 -17.36 -8.34 7.74
CA PRO A 15 -15.98 -7.99 7.41
C PRO A 15 -15.23 -9.14 6.71
N PRO A 16 -14.16 -8.84 5.96
CA PRO A 16 -13.26 -9.88 5.45
C PRO A 16 -12.68 -10.75 6.56
N ASP A 17 -12.58 -12.05 6.31
CA ASP A 17 -12.02 -13.00 7.28
C ASP A 17 -10.49 -12.90 7.34
N GLU A 18 -9.96 -12.53 8.51
CA GLU A 18 -8.52 -12.41 8.75
C GLU A 18 -7.79 -13.75 8.55
N GLY A 19 -8.42 -14.87 8.91
CA GLY A 19 -7.85 -16.20 8.72
C GLY A 19 -7.53 -16.49 7.25
N THR A 20 -8.47 -16.16 6.37
CA THR A 20 -8.34 -16.28 4.91
C THR A 20 -7.21 -15.41 4.39
N LEU A 21 -7.13 -14.13 4.80
CA LEU A 21 -6.04 -13.23 4.42
C LEU A 21 -4.66 -13.76 4.86
N ARG A 22 -4.56 -14.29 6.09
CA ARG A 22 -3.32 -14.92 6.59
C ARG A 22 -2.93 -16.14 5.78
N GLN A 23 -3.88 -16.97 5.36
CA GLN A 23 -3.62 -18.11 4.47
C GLN A 23 -3.13 -17.66 3.10
N MET A 24 -3.74 -16.62 2.51
CA MET A 24 -3.27 -16.03 1.24
C MET A 24 -1.84 -15.50 1.37
N LEU A 25 -1.52 -14.79 2.47
CA LEU A 25 -0.16 -14.32 2.73
C LEU A 25 0.86 -15.44 2.91
N ALA A 26 0.49 -16.52 3.60
CA ALA A 26 1.37 -17.67 3.78
C ALA A 26 1.80 -18.28 2.44
N MET A 27 0.90 -18.32 1.45
CA MET A 27 1.22 -18.78 0.09
C MET A 27 2.19 -17.84 -0.64
N LEU A 28 2.20 -16.55 -0.29
CA LEU A 28 3.07 -15.52 -0.87
C LEU A 28 4.39 -15.32 -0.10
N ARG A 29 4.63 -16.03 1.00
CA ARG A 29 5.84 -15.90 1.84
C ARG A 29 7.14 -15.95 1.06
N HIS A 30 7.23 -16.79 0.04
CA HIS A 30 8.44 -16.94 -0.79
C HIS A 30 8.79 -15.66 -1.57
N ARG A 31 7.85 -14.73 -1.75
CA ARG A 31 8.06 -13.44 -2.42
C ARG A 31 8.61 -12.37 -1.48
N GLY A 32 8.22 -12.42 -0.21
CA GLY A 32 8.63 -11.46 0.81
C GLY A 32 8.73 -12.12 2.17
N PRO A 33 9.90 -12.73 2.48
CA PRO A 33 10.08 -13.51 3.70
C PRO A 33 10.40 -12.64 4.93
N ASP A 34 10.67 -11.35 4.75
CA ASP A 34 11.20 -10.48 5.79
C ASP A 34 10.10 -9.99 6.73
N GLU A 35 8.98 -9.54 6.16
CA GLU A 35 7.89 -8.94 6.93
C GLU A 35 6.52 -9.31 6.36
N PHE A 36 5.52 -9.37 7.24
CA PHE A 36 4.12 -9.52 6.89
C PHE A 36 3.32 -8.42 7.54
N GLY A 37 2.31 -7.92 6.84
CA GLY A 37 1.37 -6.96 7.40
C GLY A 37 -0.03 -7.11 6.82
N LEU A 38 -1.00 -6.66 7.60
CA LEU A 38 -2.41 -6.76 7.31
C LEU A 38 -3.11 -5.46 7.68
N TYR A 39 -4.09 -5.09 6.87
CA TYR A 39 -5.10 -4.09 7.17
C TYR A 39 -6.46 -4.75 7.01
N LEU A 40 -7.39 -4.48 7.92
CA LEU A 40 -8.77 -4.95 7.84
C LEU A 40 -9.70 -3.85 8.36
N ASP A 41 -10.79 -3.64 7.64
CA ASP A 41 -11.95 -2.89 8.13
C ASP A 41 -13.26 -3.66 7.86
N ALA A 42 -14.40 -2.95 7.91
CA ALA A 42 -15.71 -3.56 7.72
C ALA A 42 -15.96 -4.11 6.30
N GLN A 43 -15.19 -3.69 5.29
CA GLN A 43 -15.45 -3.98 3.88
C GLN A 43 -14.24 -4.54 3.12
N ALA A 44 -13.04 -4.11 3.48
CA ALA A 44 -11.81 -4.45 2.79
C ALA A 44 -10.77 -5.01 3.75
N GLY A 45 -9.93 -5.89 3.20
CA GLY A 45 -8.73 -6.35 3.87
C GLY A 45 -7.60 -6.44 2.89
N LEU A 46 -6.44 -5.91 3.26
CA LEU A 46 -5.23 -5.87 2.44
C LEU A 46 -4.11 -6.60 3.18
N GLY A 47 -3.23 -7.27 2.42
CA GLY A 47 -2.07 -7.94 2.98
C GLY A 47 -0.82 -7.75 2.12
N SER A 48 0.32 -7.63 2.80
CA SER A 48 1.64 -7.59 2.16
C SER A 48 2.58 -8.64 2.76
N ALA A 49 3.31 -9.33 1.90
CA ALA A 49 4.49 -10.13 2.23
C ALA A 49 5.69 -9.42 1.61
N ARG A 50 6.53 -8.79 2.44
CA ARG A 50 7.52 -7.82 1.98
C ARG A 50 8.92 -8.41 1.93
N LEU A 51 9.64 -8.08 0.85
CA LEU A 51 11.09 -8.22 0.73
C LEU A 51 11.66 -6.81 0.92
N SER A 52 12.41 -6.60 1.98
CA SER A 52 12.87 -5.28 2.41
C SER A 52 14.06 -4.84 1.56
N ILE A 53 13.81 -4.02 0.52
CA ILE A 53 14.85 -3.46 -0.37
C ILE A 53 15.04 -1.95 -0.11
N ILE A 54 13.95 -1.17 -0.12
CA ILE A 54 13.95 0.28 0.13
C ILE A 54 13.32 0.56 1.48
N ASP A 55 13.96 1.37 2.32
CA ASP A 55 13.55 1.70 3.69
C ASP A 55 13.31 0.44 4.56
N LEU A 56 14.42 -0.15 5.01
CA LEU A 56 14.44 -1.43 5.72
C LEU A 56 13.63 -1.43 7.03
N SER A 57 13.41 -0.28 7.65
CA SER A 57 12.76 -0.17 8.96
C SER A 57 11.41 0.55 8.95
N GLY A 58 11.17 1.44 7.99
CA GLY A 58 9.96 2.27 7.94
C GLY A 58 8.93 1.84 6.88
N GLY A 59 9.32 1.02 5.90
CA GLY A 59 8.47 0.66 4.76
C GLY A 59 7.46 -0.47 5.01
N GLN A 60 7.08 -0.74 6.26
CA GLN A 60 6.14 -1.81 6.57
C GLN A 60 4.76 -1.50 5.96
N GLN A 61 4.21 -2.46 5.23
CA GLN A 61 2.92 -2.34 4.54
C GLN A 61 1.87 -3.25 5.18
N PRO A 62 0.56 -2.92 5.11
CA PRO A 62 -0.03 -1.77 4.42
C PRO A 62 0.32 -0.41 5.05
N ILE A 63 0.45 0.63 4.22
CA ILE A 63 0.72 2.01 4.67
C ILE A 63 -0.57 2.82 4.59
N GLY A 64 -0.88 3.57 5.65
CA GLY A 64 -1.99 4.52 5.69
C GLY A 64 -1.53 5.96 5.44
N ASN A 65 -2.40 6.82 4.91
CA ASN A 65 -2.16 8.27 4.85
C ASN A 65 -2.30 8.90 6.25
N GLU A 66 -2.17 10.21 6.38
CA GLU A 66 -2.07 10.91 7.68
C GLU A 66 -3.28 10.70 8.57
N ASP A 67 -4.46 10.60 7.98
CA ASP A 67 -5.73 10.41 8.66
C ASP A 67 -6.29 8.98 8.54
N GLU A 68 -5.48 8.07 7.98
CA GLU A 68 -5.79 6.64 7.86
C GLU A 68 -7.10 6.35 7.11
N SER A 69 -7.48 7.26 6.21
CA SER A 69 -8.61 7.07 5.30
C SER A 69 -8.23 6.30 4.03
N LEU A 70 -6.97 6.40 3.63
CA LEU A 70 -6.41 5.70 2.49
C LEU A 70 -5.38 4.67 2.96
N TRP A 71 -5.40 3.48 2.38
CA TRP A 71 -4.46 2.40 2.69
C TRP A 71 -3.91 1.78 1.41
N ILE A 72 -2.61 1.49 1.37
CA ILE A 72 -1.95 0.90 0.20
C ILE A 72 -1.19 -0.38 0.53
N VAL A 73 -1.26 -1.35 -0.39
CA VAL A 73 -0.26 -2.40 -0.57
C VAL A 73 0.37 -2.30 -1.94
N PHE A 74 1.67 -2.53 -2.00
CA PHE A 74 2.50 -2.28 -3.16
C PHE A 74 3.56 -3.36 -3.35
N ASN A 75 3.73 -3.78 -4.59
CA ASN A 75 4.80 -4.66 -5.02
C ASN A 75 5.46 -4.09 -6.26
N GLY A 76 6.70 -3.63 -6.11
CA GLY A 76 7.41 -2.98 -7.19
C GLY A 76 8.49 -2.06 -6.68
N GLU A 77 8.91 -1.17 -7.56
CA GLU A 77 9.80 -0.05 -7.27
C GLU A 77 9.36 1.13 -8.14
N ILE A 78 9.18 2.30 -7.52
CA ILE A 78 8.96 3.57 -8.24
C ILE A 78 10.28 4.32 -8.28
N PHE A 79 10.86 4.49 -9.46
CA PHE A 79 12.19 5.07 -9.63
C PHE A 79 12.21 6.58 -9.40
N ASN A 80 11.13 7.27 -9.74
CA ASN A 80 11.04 8.73 -9.63
C ASN A 80 10.44 9.23 -8.29
N TYR A 81 10.38 8.38 -7.26
CA TYR A 81 9.78 8.73 -5.97
C TYR A 81 10.53 9.86 -5.24
N ILE A 82 11.83 9.97 -5.47
CA ILE A 82 12.70 11.01 -4.88
C ILE A 82 12.32 12.39 -5.40
N GLU A 83 12.02 12.49 -6.70
CA GLU A 83 11.64 13.72 -7.37
C GLU A 83 10.19 14.10 -7.08
N LEU A 84 9.30 13.11 -6.94
CA LEU A 84 7.87 13.33 -6.67
C LEU A 84 7.61 13.81 -5.24
N ARG A 85 8.40 13.34 -4.27
CA ARG A 85 8.17 13.62 -2.85
C ARG A 85 8.21 15.12 -2.48
N PRO A 86 9.24 15.91 -2.84
CA PRO A 86 9.28 17.33 -2.49
C PRO A 86 8.07 18.11 -3.01
N ASP A 87 7.53 17.72 -4.17
CA ASP A 87 6.36 18.36 -4.76
C ASP A 87 5.09 18.11 -3.94
N LEU A 88 4.94 16.89 -3.40
CA LEU A 88 3.85 16.53 -2.48
C LEU A 88 4.01 17.20 -1.13
N GLU A 89 5.23 17.23 -0.57
CA GLU A 89 5.50 17.95 0.69
C GLU A 89 5.16 19.44 0.58
N ARG A 90 5.49 20.08 -0.57
CA ARG A 90 5.10 21.47 -0.85
C ARG A 90 3.59 21.69 -0.93
N ARG A 91 2.81 20.64 -1.25
CA ARG A 91 1.34 20.67 -1.29
C ARG A 91 0.71 20.35 0.07
N GLY A 92 1.51 19.99 1.07
CA GLY A 92 1.07 19.81 2.46
C GLY A 92 1.01 18.35 2.93
N HIS A 93 1.36 17.38 2.06
CA HIS A 93 1.45 15.97 2.42
C HIS A 93 2.59 15.75 3.43
N ARG A 94 2.34 14.94 4.46
CA ARG A 94 3.26 14.61 5.56
C ARG A 94 3.55 13.12 5.59
N PHE A 95 4.79 12.81 5.25
CA PHE A 95 5.26 11.44 5.21
C PHE A 95 5.73 10.93 6.58
N ARG A 96 5.44 9.67 6.87
CA ARG A 96 5.86 8.91 8.06
C ARG A 96 7.05 7.98 7.74
N THR A 97 7.25 7.59 6.49
CA THR A 97 8.27 6.63 6.04
C THR A 97 9.26 7.29 5.09
N ARG A 98 10.22 6.55 4.51
CA ARG A 98 10.99 6.99 3.33
C ARG A 98 10.74 6.09 2.11
N SER A 99 9.71 5.26 2.16
CA SER A 99 9.36 4.33 1.08
C SER A 99 8.69 5.07 -0.07
N ASP A 100 9.01 4.63 -1.28
CA ASP A 100 8.28 4.91 -2.50
C ASP A 100 6.77 4.58 -2.40
N THR A 101 6.40 3.57 -1.62
CA THR A 101 5.00 3.17 -1.39
C THR A 101 4.14 4.32 -0.87
N GLU A 102 4.68 5.11 0.06
CA GLU A 102 3.95 6.26 0.64
C GLU A 102 3.81 7.42 -0.37
N VAL A 103 4.79 7.57 -1.27
CA VAL A 103 4.70 8.56 -2.38
C VAL A 103 3.52 8.22 -3.30
N ILE A 104 3.31 6.93 -3.60
CA ILE A 104 2.16 6.49 -4.41
C ILE A 104 0.85 6.84 -3.71
N LEU A 105 0.76 6.62 -2.40
CA LEU A 105 -0.45 6.89 -1.62
C LEU A 105 -0.82 8.38 -1.65
N HIS A 106 0.15 9.26 -1.41
CA HIS A 106 -0.09 10.71 -1.47
C HIS A 106 -0.33 11.22 -2.90
N LEU A 107 0.28 10.61 -3.92
CA LEU A 107 -0.09 10.92 -5.31
C LEU A 107 -1.54 10.56 -5.60
N TYR A 108 -2.02 9.41 -5.12
CA TYR A 108 -3.42 9.03 -5.26
C TYR A 108 -4.34 9.96 -4.46
N GLU A 109 -3.93 10.42 -3.29
CA GLU A 109 -4.66 11.42 -2.52
C GLU A 109 -4.81 12.75 -3.28
N GLU A 110 -3.75 13.20 -3.96
CA GLU A 110 -3.74 14.45 -4.73
C GLU A 110 -4.50 14.34 -6.07
N TYR A 111 -4.28 13.26 -6.82
CA TYR A 111 -4.71 13.13 -8.22
C TYR A 111 -5.75 12.02 -8.46
N GLY A 112 -6.12 11.26 -7.43
CA GLY A 112 -6.92 10.05 -7.59
C GLY A 112 -6.25 9.03 -8.52
N PRO A 113 -7.02 8.26 -9.31
CA PRO A 113 -6.49 7.27 -10.25
C PRO A 113 -5.52 7.83 -11.31
N ASP A 114 -5.57 9.14 -11.61
CA ASP A 114 -4.66 9.77 -12.57
C ASP A 114 -3.21 9.84 -12.06
N CYS A 115 -2.97 9.54 -10.77
CA CYS A 115 -1.63 9.41 -10.19
C CYS A 115 -0.71 8.48 -10.98
N LEU A 116 -1.26 7.45 -11.63
CA LEU A 116 -0.51 6.46 -12.40
C LEU A 116 0.28 7.08 -13.56
N GLN A 117 -0.18 8.21 -14.10
CA GLN A 117 0.50 8.93 -15.19
C GLN A 117 1.82 9.57 -14.74
N HIS A 118 2.01 9.75 -13.43
CA HIS A 118 3.19 10.35 -12.84
C HIS A 118 4.24 9.33 -12.41
N LEU A 119 3.90 8.03 -12.39
CA LEU A 119 4.77 6.98 -11.88
C LEU A 119 5.73 6.47 -12.98
N ASN A 120 7.01 6.40 -12.65
CA ASN A 120 8.00 5.69 -13.45
C ASN A 120 8.51 4.49 -12.65
N GLY A 121 8.27 3.28 -13.14
CA GLY A 121 8.69 2.07 -12.43
C GLY A 121 7.97 0.82 -12.89
N GLN A 122 8.07 -0.21 -12.07
CA GLN A 122 7.35 -1.47 -12.22
C GLN A 122 6.52 -1.69 -10.96
N PHE A 123 5.23 -1.99 -11.11
CA PHE A 123 4.36 -2.07 -9.94
C PHE A 123 3.12 -2.93 -10.12
N ALA A 124 2.67 -3.48 -9.00
CA ALA A 124 1.30 -3.86 -8.73
C ALA A 124 0.86 -3.12 -7.46
N ILE A 125 -0.30 -2.48 -7.51
CA ILE A 125 -0.82 -1.60 -6.46
C ILE A 125 -2.26 -2.01 -6.13
N ALA A 126 -2.61 -2.01 -4.85
CA ALA A 126 -4.00 -1.92 -4.42
C ALA A 126 -4.11 -0.79 -3.38
N ILE A 127 -5.06 0.12 -3.60
CA ILE A 127 -5.38 1.23 -2.68
C ILE A 127 -6.83 1.07 -2.25
N TRP A 128 -7.05 1.18 -0.94
CA TRP A 128 -8.37 1.22 -0.33
C TRP A 128 -8.66 2.63 0.18
N ASP A 129 -9.84 3.16 -0.17
CA ASP A 129 -10.35 4.46 0.27
C ASP A 129 -11.60 4.21 1.11
N ASN A 130 -11.47 4.26 2.43
CA ASN A 130 -12.55 3.91 3.35
C ASN A 130 -13.66 4.96 3.44
N ARG A 131 -13.58 6.03 2.64
CA ARG A 131 -14.60 7.09 2.54
C ARG A 131 -15.54 6.88 1.37
N LYS A 132 -15.30 5.91 0.50
CA LYS A 132 -16.08 5.63 -0.71
C LYS A 132 -16.67 4.23 -0.69
#